data_AF-A0A7V9V4Q7-F1
#
_entry.id   AF-A0A7V9V4Q7-F1
#
_cell.length_a   1.000
_cell.length_b   1.000
_cell.length_c   1.000
_cell.angle_alpha   90.00
_cell.angle_beta   90.00
_cell.angle_gamma   90.00
#
_symmetry.space_group_name_H-M   'P 1'
#
loop_
_entity.id
_entity.type
_entity.pdbx_description
1 polymer ?
#
loop_
_entity_poly.entity_id
_entity_poly.type
_entity_poly.pdbx_seq_one_letter_code
_entity_poly.pdbx_strand_id
1 'polypeptide(L)'
;NPIFNEGLVALQDKDNLNATAPTEDAQFATYALNPEIARLVNRIYLTQFQETGRTDLQSIFIPEVLRVNTETEPVRLAGQLGFNRLSTFGGDRTANGAPSGWPNGRRLGDDVSDILLTAIASGPSYVLLIPTGDSVPANDQLFNQVFPYAGTPNAGARNSKDSGENFGQ
;
A
#
# COMPACT_ATOMS: atom_id res chain seq x y z
N ASN A 1 4.93 -1.50 7.94
CA ASN A 1 4.06 -1.73 6.80
C ASN A 1 2.62 -1.36 7.19
N PRO A 2 2.05 -0.28 6.64
CA PRO A 2 0.78 0.27 7.14
C PRO A 2 -0.37 -0.74 7.02
N ILE A 3 -0.35 -1.59 5.98
CA ILE A 3 -1.45 -2.51 5.70
C ILE A 3 -1.29 -3.85 6.43
N PHE A 4 -0.11 -4.18 6.98
CA PHE A 4 0.09 -5.45 7.66
C PHE A 4 -0.67 -5.52 8.97
N ASN A 5 -0.43 -4.54 9.86
CA ASN A 5 -1.16 -4.43 11.13
C ASN A 5 -2.67 -4.22 10.91
N GLU A 6 -3.05 -3.46 9.88
CA GLU A 6 -4.46 -3.12 9.67
C GLU A 6 -5.26 -4.22 8.97
N GLY A 7 -4.70 -4.82 7.92
CA GLY A 7 -5.42 -5.71 7.03
C GLY A 7 -5.09 -7.20 7.17
N LEU A 8 -3.88 -7.57 7.61
CA LEU A 8 -3.48 -8.99 7.65
C LEU A 8 -3.50 -9.58 9.06
N VAL A 9 -3.06 -8.81 10.05
CA VAL A 9 -2.98 -9.30 11.44
C VAL A 9 -4.37 -9.35 12.07
N ALA A 10 -4.71 -10.49 12.67
CA ALA A 10 -5.97 -10.67 13.37
C ALA A 10 -6.04 -9.79 14.62
N LEU A 11 -7.25 -9.36 14.97
CA LEU A 11 -7.50 -8.44 16.09
C LEU A 11 -6.85 -8.88 17.41
N GLN A 12 -6.82 -10.20 17.68
CA GLN A 12 -6.23 -10.76 18.90
C GLN A 12 -4.73 -10.45 19.08
N ASP A 13 -4.00 -10.27 17.97
CA ASP A 13 -2.54 -10.11 17.98
C ASP A 13 -2.08 -8.73 17.51
N LYS A 14 -3.01 -7.82 17.17
CA LYS A 14 -2.66 -6.45 16.76
C LYS A 14 -1.91 -5.71 17.86
N ASP A 15 -2.40 -5.78 19.09
CA ASP A 15 -1.74 -5.12 20.22
C ASP A 15 -0.36 -5.74 20.50
N ASN A 16 -0.23 -7.06 20.35
CA ASN A 16 1.03 -7.77 20.53
C ASN A 16 2.06 -7.35 19.47
N LEU A 17 1.68 -7.30 18.18
CA LEU A 17 2.55 -6.85 17.10
C LEU A 17 3.06 -5.42 17.37
N ASN A 18 2.19 -4.52 17.81
CA ASN A 18 2.56 -3.13 18.13
C ASN A 18 3.43 -3.00 19.39
N ALA A 19 3.41 -4.01 20.27
CA ALA A 19 4.18 -4.03 21.52
C ALA A 19 5.54 -4.71 21.39
N THR A 20 5.77 -5.51 20.35
CA THR A 20 7.02 -6.25 20.12
C THR A 20 7.97 -5.53 19.17
N ALA A 21 9.27 -5.80 19.28
CA ALA A 21 10.26 -5.25 18.36
C ALA A 21 10.19 -5.94 16.99
N PRO A 22 10.52 -5.25 15.88
CA PRO A 22 10.44 -5.87 14.54
C PRO A 22 11.32 -7.10 14.34
N THR A 23 12.36 -7.28 15.15
CA THR A 23 13.19 -8.49 15.17
C THR A 23 12.43 -9.74 15.61
N GLU A 24 11.28 -9.57 16.27
CA GLU A 24 10.41 -10.64 16.76
C GLU A 24 9.23 -10.91 15.83
N ASP A 25 9.08 -10.17 14.72
CA ASP A 25 7.91 -10.27 13.84
C ASP A 25 7.73 -11.63 13.17
N ALA A 26 8.77 -12.46 13.16
CA ALA A 26 8.70 -13.83 12.66
C ALA A 26 7.57 -14.64 13.31
N GLN A 27 7.19 -14.32 14.55
CA GLN A 27 6.06 -14.96 15.24
C GLN A 27 4.69 -14.67 14.59
N PHE A 28 4.56 -13.55 13.87
CA PHE A 28 3.34 -13.15 13.17
C PHE A 28 3.30 -13.56 11.70
N ALA A 29 4.32 -14.30 11.23
CA ALA A 29 4.44 -14.72 9.82
C ALA A 29 3.24 -15.53 9.32
N THR A 30 2.50 -16.19 10.21
CA THR A 30 1.28 -16.93 9.86
C THR A 30 0.24 -16.05 9.16
N TYR A 31 0.13 -14.77 9.53
CA TYR A 31 -0.81 -13.83 8.94
C TYR A 31 -0.44 -13.45 7.50
N ALA A 32 0.85 -13.43 7.17
CA ALA A 32 1.32 -13.22 5.81
C ALA A 32 1.30 -14.51 4.97
N LEU A 33 1.58 -15.66 5.60
CA LEU A 33 1.56 -16.97 4.94
C LEU A 33 0.13 -17.43 4.60
N ASN A 34 -0.85 -17.08 5.43
CA ASN A 34 -2.24 -17.48 5.29
C ASN A 34 -3.16 -16.25 5.42
N PRO A 35 -3.11 -15.29 4.48
CA PRO A 35 -3.82 -14.03 4.60
C PRO A 35 -5.34 -14.23 4.55
N GLU A 36 -6.04 -13.80 5.60
CA GLU A 36 -7.50 -13.89 5.66
C GLU A 36 -8.19 -13.15 4.51
N ILE A 37 -7.60 -12.03 4.06
CA ILE A 37 -8.10 -11.27 2.91
C ILE A 37 -8.20 -12.16 1.66
N ALA A 38 -7.22 -13.05 1.39
CA ALA A 38 -7.29 -13.93 0.22
C ALA A 38 -8.50 -14.88 0.30
N ARG A 39 -8.74 -15.46 1.49
CA ARG A 39 -9.91 -16.32 1.75
C ARG A 39 -11.22 -15.56 1.59
N LEU A 40 -11.30 -14.33 2.08
CA LEU A 40 -12.51 -13.50 1.99
C LEU A 40 -12.79 -13.10 0.53
N VAL A 41 -11.76 -12.70 -0.21
CA VAL A 41 -11.89 -12.35 -1.64
C VAL A 41 -12.37 -13.54 -2.45
N ASN A 42 -11.78 -14.72 -2.27
CA ASN A 42 -12.25 -15.95 -2.92
C ASN A 42 -13.71 -16.28 -2.58
N ARG A 43 -14.10 -16.12 -1.30
CA ARG A 43 -15.47 -16.39 -0.88
C ARG A 43 -16.48 -15.41 -1.48
N ILE A 44 -16.17 -14.12 -1.50
CA ILE A 44 -17.11 -13.07 -1.92
C ILE A 44 -17.19 -12.99 -3.45
N TYR A 45 -16.04 -13.03 -4.13
CA TYR A 45 -15.94 -12.83 -5.57
C TYR A 45 -15.82 -14.12 -6.38
N LEU A 46 -15.89 -15.29 -5.71
CA LEU A 46 -15.80 -16.61 -6.34
C LEU A 46 -14.49 -16.82 -7.12
N THR A 47 -13.41 -16.20 -6.67
CA THR A 47 -12.06 -16.34 -7.24
C THR A 47 -11.35 -17.57 -6.66
N GLN A 48 -10.19 -17.92 -7.24
CA GLN A 48 -9.38 -19.08 -6.84
C GLN A 48 -7.93 -18.69 -6.54
N PHE A 49 -7.73 -17.55 -5.88
CA PHE A 49 -6.39 -17.10 -5.50
C PHE A 49 -5.81 -17.99 -4.41
N GLN A 50 -4.48 -18.09 -4.35
CA GLN A 50 -3.82 -18.91 -3.34
C GLN A 50 -3.98 -18.31 -1.94
N GLU A 51 -4.59 -19.06 -1.03
CA GLU A 51 -4.93 -18.64 0.33
C GLU A 51 -3.86 -18.98 1.38
N THR A 52 -3.04 -19.99 1.13
CA THR A 52 -2.10 -20.55 2.12
C THR A 52 -0.69 -20.70 1.55
N GLY A 53 0.31 -20.75 2.42
CA GLY A 53 1.71 -20.94 2.02
C GLY A 53 2.27 -19.79 1.18
N ARG A 54 1.78 -18.57 1.40
CA ARG A 54 2.18 -17.34 0.70
C ARG A 54 3.53 -16.82 1.18
N THR A 55 4.60 -17.57 0.89
CA THR A 55 5.99 -17.19 1.23
C THR A 55 6.44 -15.91 0.53
N ASP A 56 5.86 -15.63 -0.64
CA ASP A 56 6.02 -14.37 -1.37
C ASP A 56 5.51 -13.19 -0.54
N LEU A 57 4.31 -13.28 0.05
CA LEU A 57 3.76 -12.23 0.91
C LEU A 57 4.50 -12.16 2.25
N GLN A 58 4.88 -13.29 2.83
CA GLN A 58 5.73 -13.31 4.03
C GLN A 58 7.00 -12.47 3.82
N SER A 59 7.67 -12.62 2.68
CA SER A 59 8.90 -11.87 2.38
C SER A 59 8.70 -10.35 2.25
N ILE A 60 7.48 -9.92 1.94
CA ILE A 60 7.06 -8.52 1.81
C ILE A 60 6.72 -7.92 3.18
N PHE A 61 6.13 -8.72 4.06
CA PHE A 61 5.55 -8.24 5.32
C PHE A 61 6.42 -8.47 6.55
N ILE A 62 7.31 -9.47 6.53
CA ILE A 62 8.10 -9.89 7.68
C ILE A 62 9.61 -9.76 7.40
N PRO A 63 10.39 -9.12 8.28
CA PRO A 63 9.91 -8.33 9.42
C PRO A 63 9.18 -7.07 8.96
N GLU A 64 8.30 -6.54 9.81
CA GLU A 64 7.59 -5.27 9.67
C GLU A 64 8.60 -4.14 9.92
N VAL A 65 9.49 -3.96 8.94
CA VAL A 65 10.43 -2.86 8.90
C VAL A 65 10.29 -2.13 7.58
N LEU A 66 10.40 -0.82 7.66
CA LEU A 66 10.70 -0.04 6.48
C LEU A 66 12.15 -0.31 6.08
N ARG A 67 12.31 -1.07 5.01
CA ARG A 67 13.60 -1.21 4.35
C ARG A 67 13.88 0.10 3.64
N VAL A 68 14.60 1.00 4.31
CA VAL A 68 15.26 2.12 3.61
C VAL A 68 16.39 1.51 2.82
N ASN A 69 16.16 1.28 1.52
CA ASN A 69 17.23 0.93 0.62
C ASN A 69 18.00 2.21 0.27
N THR A 70 19.22 2.36 0.78
CA THR A 70 20.08 3.51 0.48
C THR A 70 20.83 3.38 -0.84
N GLU A 71 20.76 2.21 -1.48
CA GLU A 71 21.39 1.93 -2.79
C GLU A 71 20.46 2.27 -3.96
N THR A 72 19.23 2.70 -3.69
CA THR A 72 18.28 3.14 -4.71
C THR A 72 18.34 4.65 -4.90
N GLU A 73 18.45 5.08 -6.15
CA GLU A 73 18.29 6.47 -6.57
C GLU A 73 16.96 7.06 -6.07
N PRO A 74 16.85 8.41 -5.99
CA PRO A 74 15.60 9.08 -5.65
C PRO A 74 14.43 8.54 -6.49
N VAL A 75 13.40 8.08 -5.79
CA VAL A 75 12.21 7.51 -6.44
C VAL A 75 11.32 8.62 -7.01
N ARG A 76 10.57 8.29 -8.05
CA ARG A 76 9.63 9.23 -8.69
C ARG A 76 8.52 9.59 -7.70
N LEU A 77 8.19 10.87 -7.59
CA LEU A 77 7.07 11.38 -6.80
C LEU A 77 5.77 11.29 -7.60
N ALA A 78 4.63 11.23 -6.89
CA ALA A 78 3.32 11.31 -7.52
C ALA A 78 3.22 12.57 -8.41
N GLY A 79 2.74 12.39 -9.64
CA GLY A 79 2.65 13.46 -10.66
C GLY A 79 3.89 13.62 -11.55
N GLN A 80 5.00 12.94 -11.26
CA GLN A 80 6.15 12.89 -12.17
C GLN A 80 5.95 11.88 -13.30
N LEU A 81 6.55 12.13 -14.46
CA LEU A 81 6.50 11.21 -15.59
C LEU A 81 7.10 9.85 -15.19
N GLY A 82 6.37 8.77 -15.46
CA GLY A 82 6.76 7.41 -15.13
C GLY A 82 6.44 6.97 -13.70
N PHE A 83 5.83 7.84 -12.88
CA PHE A 83 5.22 7.43 -11.62
C PHE A 83 4.03 6.50 -11.86
N ASN A 84 3.91 5.44 -11.07
CA ASN A 84 2.70 4.61 -11.02
C ASN A 84 2.29 4.30 -9.58
N ARG A 85 1.00 4.52 -9.27
CA ARG A 85 0.40 4.22 -7.95
C ARG A 85 0.51 2.76 -7.54
N LEU A 86 0.62 1.85 -8.51
CA LEU A 86 0.78 0.40 -8.30
C LEU A 86 2.26 -0.05 -8.21
N SER A 87 3.21 0.90 -8.14
CA SER A 87 4.64 0.60 -7.96
C SER A 87 5.13 -0.41 -9.03
N THR A 88 5.78 -1.49 -8.59
CA THR A 88 6.33 -2.55 -9.44
C THR A 88 5.31 -3.23 -10.35
N PHE A 89 4.03 -3.32 -9.95
CA PHE A 89 2.98 -3.91 -10.78
C PHE A 89 2.53 -2.98 -11.90
N GLY A 90 2.74 -1.68 -11.73
CA GLY A 90 2.54 -0.66 -12.75
C GLY A 90 3.78 -0.37 -13.61
N GLY A 91 4.86 -1.14 -13.44
CA GLY A 91 6.13 -0.92 -14.15
C GLY A 91 7.02 0.17 -13.55
N ASP A 92 6.63 0.77 -12.42
CA ASP A 92 7.43 1.81 -11.77
C ASP A 92 8.48 1.17 -10.85
N ARG A 93 9.66 1.00 -11.44
CA ARG A 93 10.85 0.44 -10.79
C ARG A 93 12.02 1.41 -10.85
N THR A 94 12.92 1.27 -9.90
CA THR A 94 14.21 1.93 -9.84
C THR A 94 15.15 1.38 -10.92
N ALA A 95 16.30 2.03 -11.14
CA ALA A 95 17.26 1.62 -12.16
C ALA A 95 17.81 0.19 -11.96
N ASN A 96 17.91 -0.27 -10.70
CA ASN A 96 18.31 -1.63 -10.35
C ASN A 96 17.12 -2.63 -10.31
N GLY A 97 15.93 -2.23 -10.76
CA GLY A 97 14.76 -3.11 -10.87
C GLY A 97 13.99 -3.33 -9.57
N ALA A 98 14.36 -2.66 -8.48
CA ALA A 98 13.58 -2.69 -7.25
C ALA A 98 12.26 -1.90 -7.39
N PRO A 99 11.21 -2.24 -6.63
CA PRO A 99 10.02 -1.40 -6.51
C PRO A 99 10.38 0.06 -6.14
N SER A 100 9.91 1.04 -6.91
CA SER A 100 10.09 2.48 -6.59
C SER A 100 9.20 2.98 -5.45
N GLY A 101 8.15 2.21 -5.12
CA GLY A 101 7.21 2.51 -4.05
C GLY A 101 7.12 1.37 -3.05
N TRP A 102 5.98 1.25 -2.36
CA TRP A 102 5.67 0.11 -1.50
C TRP A 102 5.96 -1.22 -2.24
N PRO A 103 6.57 -2.23 -1.59
CA PRO A 103 6.90 -2.29 -0.17
C PRO A 103 8.25 -1.67 0.24
N ASN A 104 9.12 -1.32 -0.71
CA ASN A 104 10.47 -0.80 -0.44
C ASN A 104 10.50 0.72 -0.17
N GLY A 105 9.33 1.38 -0.18
CA GLY A 105 9.19 2.80 0.13
C GLY A 105 7.79 3.15 0.62
N ARG A 106 7.62 4.36 1.15
CA ARG A 106 6.30 4.96 1.49
C ARG A 106 6.17 6.35 0.87
N ARG A 107 6.47 6.45 -0.44
CA ARG A 107 6.20 7.70 -1.14
C ARG A 107 4.69 7.93 -1.14
N LEU A 108 4.29 9.18 -1.01
CA LEU A 108 2.88 9.55 -1.11
C LEU A 108 2.39 9.27 -2.53
N GLY A 109 1.15 8.76 -2.62
CA GLY A 109 0.49 8.38 -3.86
C GLY A 109 0.59 6.90 -4.24
N ASP A 110 1.38 6.09 -3.52
CA ASP A 110 1.28 4.63 -3.66
C ASP A 110 -0.07 4.14 -3.12
N ASP A 111 -0.75 3.30 -3.89
CA ASP A 111 -2.01 2.69 -3.51
C ASP A 111 -1.76 1.33 -2.86
N VAL A 112 -1.43 1.36 -1.57
CA VAL A 112 -1.00 0.17 -0.82
C VAL A 112 -2.09 -0.91 -0.80
N SER A 113 -3.37 -0.52 -0.76
CA SER A 113 -4.52 -1.43 -0.84
C SER A 113 -4.57 -2.17 -2.17
N ASP A 114 -4.52 -1.44 -3.29
CA ASP A 114 -4.58 -2.04 -4.61
C ASP A 114 -3.31 -2.86 -4.91
N ILE A 115 -2.14 -2.41 -4.44
CA ILE A 115 -0.91 -3.17 -4.56
C ILE A 115 -1.03 -4.50 -3.79
N LEU A 116 -1.54 -4.49 -2.55
CA LEU A 116 -1.75 -5.71 -1.78
C LEU A 116 -2.73 -6.65 -2.48
N LEU A 117 -3.88 -6.14 -2.91
CA LEU A 117 -4.91 -6.97 -3.52
C LEU A 117 -4.45 -7.54 -4.86
N THR A 118 -3.72 -6.74 -5.66
CA THR A 118 -3.03 -7.20 -6.86
C THR A 118 -1.97 -8.26 -6.54
N ALA A 119 -1.21 -8.13 -5.46
CA ALA A 119 -0.23 -9.13 -5.03
C ALA A 119 -0.92 -10.45 -4.61
N ILE A 120 -2.05 -10.36 -3.92
CA ILE A 120 -2.85 -11.53 -3.56
C ILE A 120 -3.35 -12.25 -4.81
N ALA A 121 -3.88 -11.50 -5.79
CA ALA A 121 -4.46 -12.03 -7.02
C ALA A 121 -3.42 -12.59 -8.01
N SER A 122 -2.25 -11.95 -8.11
CA SER A 122 -1.22 -12.26 -9.12
C SER A 122 -0.16 -13.24 -8.63
N GLY A 123 0.05 -13.32 -7.31
CA GLY A 123 1.05 -14.18 -6.70
C GLY A 123 0.60 -15.65 -6.57
N PRO A 124 1.53 -16.57 -6.26
CA PRO A 124 2.95 -16.32 -6.00
C PRO A 124 3.83 -16.29 -7.27
N SER A 125 3.29 -16.63 -8.45
CA SER A 125 4.10 -16.70 -9.69
C SER A 125 4.33 -15.33 -10.33
N TYR A 126 3.38 -14.40 -10.18
CA TYR A 126 3.40 -13.07 -10.79
C TYR A 126 3.60 -13.06 -12.32
N VAL A 127 3.38 -14.21 -12.99
CA VAL A 127 3.51 -14.35 -14.44
C VAL A 127 2.41 -13.58 -15.16
N LEU A 128 1.20 -13.65 -14.60
CA LEU A 128 0.06 -12.86 -15.02
C LEU A 128 -0.27 -11.89 -13.89
N LEU A 129 -0.20 -10.59 -14.20
CA LEU A 129 -0.68 -9.57 -13.28
C LEU A 129 -2.19 -9.43 -13.42
N ILE A 130 -2.90 -9.51 -12.30
CA ILE A 130 -4.34 -9.31 -12.18
C ILE A 130 -4.55 -8.05 -11.34
N PRO A 131 -4.59 -6.85 -11.96
CA PRO A 131 -4.84 -5.61 -11.24
C PRO A 131 -6.19 -5.69 -10.54
N THR A 132 -6.16 -5.58 -9.22
CA THR A 132 -7.36 -5.69 -8.38
C THR A 132 -7.32 -4.57 -7.36
N GLY A 133 -8.46 -3.92 -7.12
CA GLY A 133 -8.51 -2.72 -6.30
C GLY A 133 -9.91 -2.21 -6.01
N ASP A 134 -9.98 -1.05 -5.38
CA ASP A 134 -11.24 -0.38 -5.01
C ASP A 134 -11.82 0.52 -6.13
N SER A 135 -11.14 0.58 -7.28
CA SER A 135 -11.48 1.42 -8.44
C SER A 135 -11.37 2.93 -8.21
N VAL A 136 -10.58 3.37 -7.22
CA VAL A 136 -10.27 4.78 -6.97
C VAL A 136 -8.82 5.08 -7.39
N PRO A 137 -8.57 5.51 -8.64
CA PRO A 137 -7.22 5.55 -9.18
C PRO A 137 -6.44 6.85 -8.88
N ALA A 138 -7.05 7.82 -8.19
CA ALA A 138 -6.45 9.12 -7.96
C ALA A 138 -6.88 9.71 -6.62
N ASN A 139 -6.00 10.53 -6.05
CA ASN A 139 -6.28 11.27 -4.83
C ASN A 139 -7.08 12.55 -5.13
N ASP A 140 -7.89 13.00 -4.17
CA ASP A 140 -8.72 14.21 -4.30
C ASP A 140 -7.91 15.49 -4.46
N GLN A 141 -6.68 15.51 -3.92
CA GLN A 141 -5.76 16.63 -3.99
C GLN A 141 -4.43 16.19 -4.60
N LEU A 142 -3.84 17.05 -5.42
CA LEU A 142 -2.51 16.82 -5.96
C LEU A 142 -1.47 16.85 -4.85
N PHE A 143 -0.51 15.94 -4.92
CA PHE A 143 0.65 15.93 -4.03
C PHE A 143 1.63 17.05 -4.40
N ASN A 144 2.23 17.66 -3.39
CA ASN A 144 3.26 18.66 -3.58
C ASN A 144 4.54 17.99 -4.12
N GLN A 145 5.26 18.69 -5.01
CA GLN A 145 6.56 18.23 -5.52
C GLN A 145 7.73 18.58 -4.57
N VAL A 146 7.43 19.25 -3.46
CA VAL A 146 8.40 19.66 -2.44
C VAL A 146 7.89 19.23 -1.07
N PHE A 147 8.81 19.00 -0.13
CA PHE A 147 8.50 18.59 1.24
C PHE A 147 7.46 19.57 1.86
N PRO A 148 6.40 19.06 2.53
CA PRO A 148 6.19 17.68 3.01
C PRO A 148 5.57 16.70 1.99
N TYR A 149 5.49 17.06 0.71
CA TYR A 149 4.93 16.26 -0.39
C TYR A 149 3.42 15.94 -0.27
N ALA A 150 2.79 16.17 0.88
CA ALA A 150 1.36 16.06 1.08
C ALA A 150 0.60 17.11 0.27
N GLY A 151 -0.60 16.76 -0.20
CA GLY A 151 -1.49 17.71 -0.86
C GLY A 151 -2.01 18.78 0.12
N THR A 152 -2.42 19.93 -0.43
CA THR A 152 -2.97 21.02 0.37
C THR A 152 -4.23 20.54 1.11
N PRO A 153 -4.32 20.72 2.45
CA PRO A 153 -5.51 20.37 3.20
C PRO A 153 -6.74 21.07 2.65
N ASN A 154 -7.87 20.36 2.62
CA ASN A 154 -9.15 20.97 2.25
C ASN A 154 -9.47 22.10 3.24
N ALA A 155 -9.72 23.31 2.73
CA ALA A 155 -10.23 24.39 3.56
C ALA A 155 -11.64 24.02 4.08
N GLY A 156 -11.85 24.10 5.39
CA GLY A 156 -13.07 23.61 6.05
C GLY A 156 -14.38 24.36 5.72
N ALA A 157 -14.35 25.35 4.84
CA ALA A 157 -15.48 26.24 4.57
C ALA A 157 -16.32 25.88 3.32
N ARG A 158 -16.27 24.63 2.81
CA ARG A 158 -17.20 24.22 1.74
C ARG A 158 -18.63 23.96 2.22
N ASN A 159 -18.86 23.89 3.54
CA ASN A 159 -20.19 23.88 4.11
C ASN A 159 -20.61 25.32 4.40
N SER A 160 -21.32 25.95 3.47
CA SER A 160 -22.06 27.16 3.76
C SER A 160 -23.43 26.80 4.31
N LYS A 161 -23.82 27.37 5.46
CA LYS A 161 -25.22 27.34 5.90
C LYS A 161 -26.10 28.30 5.10
N ASP A 162 -25.51 29.17 4.30
CA ASP A 162 -26.20 30.25 3.60
C ASP A 162 -25.75 30.38 2.14
N SER A 163 -26.68 30.58 1.21
CA SER A 163 -26.32 30.78 -0.20
C SER A 163 -25.84 32.23 -0.40
N GLY A 164 -24.53 32.47 -0.30
CA GLY A 164 -23.94 33.79 -0.52
C GLY A 164 -22.41 33.77 -0.66
N GLU A 165 -21.86 34.72 -1.42
CA GLU A 165 -20.41 34.86 -1.66
C GLU A 165 -19.68 35.34 -0.39
N ASN A 166 -18.62 34.61 -0.01
CA ASN A 166 -17.75 34.97 1.10
C ASN A 166 -16.71 36.01 0.63
N PHE A 167 -16.92 37.29 0.94
CA PHE A 167 -15.90 38.33 0.79
C PHE A 167 -15.05 38.41 2.07
N GLY A 168 -13.80 37.95 2.00
CA GLY A 168 -12.81 38.11 3.06
C GLY A 168 -11.87 39.28 2.76
N GLN A 169 -11.65 40.14 3.76
CA GLN A 169 -10.60 41.18 3.80
C GLN A 169 -9.21 40.56 3.96
#